data_AF-A0A9E3U4E5-F1
#
_entry.id   AF-A0A9E3U4E5-F1
#
_cell.length_a   1.000
_cell.length_b   1.000
_cell.length_c   1.000
_cell.angle_alpha   90.00
_cell.angle_beta   90.00
_cell.angle_gamma   90.00
#
_symmetry.space_group_name_H-M   'P 1'
#
loop_
_entity.id
_entity.type
_entity.pdbx_description
1 polymer ?
#
loop_
_entity_poly.entity_id
_entity_poly.type
_entity_poly.pdbx_seq_one_letter_code
_entity_poly.pdbx_strand_id
1 'polypeptide(L)'
;MVERETTPAPPNADVDAWVDIPSARPTALPEFDLAALAFETSVRHPQLPSIPLDVAVPAHTGAAPPSDLELRAAFVLLHIDGRSSVRDVAAMVDLPLDEVLARVLQLTALGLVELGGAAAPARAVPASGERRVAPDAPEDAPPDSR
;
A
#
# COMPACT_ATOMS: atom_id res chain seq x y z
N MET A 1 71.62 2.18 -39.36
CA MET A 1 70.73 1.51 -38.40
C MET A 1 71.34 1.75 -37.03
N VAL A 2 70.70 2.56 -36.19
CA VAL A 2 71.27 2.98 -34.89
C VAL A 2 70.48 2.26 -33.81
N GLU A 3 71.11 1.31 -33.12
CA GLU A 3 70.51 0.55 -32.04
C GLU A 3 70.35 1.45 -30.80
N ARG A 4 69.12 1.59 -30.29
CA ARG A 4 68.84 2.34 -29.06
C ARG A 4 68.96 1.38 -27.87
N GLU A 5 70.09 1.46 -27.19
CA GLU A 5 70.32 0.80 -25.90
C GLU A 5 69.34 1.37 -24.86
N THR A 6 68.51 0.51 -24.26
CA THR A 6 67.56 0.87 -23.20
C THR A 6 68.22 0.61 -21.85
N THR A 7 68.54 1.68 -21.13
CA THR A 7 69.00 1.61 -19.73
C THR A 7 67.80 1.33 -18.81
N PRO A 8 67.85 0.32 -17.91
CA PRO A 8 66.80 0.09 -16.92
C PRO A 8 66.80 1.16 -15.82
N ALA A 9 65.61 1.55 -15.36
CA ALA A 9 65.41 2.55 -14.30
C ALA A 9 65.96 2.06 -12.94
N PRO A 10 66.45 2.97 -12.08
CA PRO A 10 66.92 2.61 -10.75
C PRO A 10 65.75 2.14 -9.86
N PRO A 11 66.00 1.21 -8.91
CA PRO A 11 64.99 0.76 -7.96
C PRO A 11 64.65 1.88 -6.97
N ASN A 12 63.36 2.21 -6.85
CA ASN A 12 62.87 3.15 -5.83
C ASN A 12 63.08 2.53 -4.45
N ALA A 13 63.95 3.13 -3.63
CA ALA A 13 64.33 2.62 -2.31
C ALA A 13 63.31 2.91 -1.19
N ASP A 14 62.19 3.57 -1.50
CA ASP A 14 61.29 4.16 -0.48
C ASP A 14 59.96 3.43 -0.29
N VAL A 15 59.82 2.20 -0.78
CA VAL A 15 58.54 1.46 -0.70
C VAL A 15 58.38 0.68 0.63
N ASP A 16 59.47 0.45 1.36
CA ASP A 16 59.45 -0.34 2.62
C ASP A 16 59.15 0.50 3.88
N ALA A 17 59.04 1.84 3.77
CA ALA A 17 58.80 2.73 4.91
C ALA A 17 57.31 2.89 5.28
N TRP A 18 56.40 2.16 4.64
CA TRP A 18 54.93 2.28 4.82
C TRP A 18 54.29 1.12 5.59
N VAL A 19 55.08 0.36 6.34
CA VAL A 19 54.57 -0.70 7.22
C VAL A 19 54.32 -0.08 8.60
N ASP A 20 53.10 -0.24 9.11
CA ASP A 20 52.63 0.13 10.47
C ASP A 20 52.07 1.54 10.70
N ILE A 21 51.04 1.92 9.93
CA ILE A 21 50.02 2.84 10.46
C ILE A 21 48.85 1.99 10.99
N PRO A 22 48.67 1.83 12.31
CA PRO A 22 47.50 1.14 12.85
C PRO A 22 46.23 1.93 12.49
N SER A 23 45.39 1.35 11.63
CA SER A 23 44.13 1.94 11.20
C SER A 23 43.17 2.04 12.39
N ALA A 24 43.00 3.25 12.93
CA ALA A 24 42.08 3.56 14.02
C ALA A 24 40.61 3.71 13.56
N ARG A 25 40.27 3.37 12.31
CA ARG A 25 38.88 3.42 11.85
C ARG A 25 38.13 2.19 12.38
N PRO A 26 37.07 2.37 13.18
CA PRO A 26 36.18 1.26 13.51
C PRO A 26 35.51 0.79 12.21
N THR A 27 35.99 -0.31 11.65
CA THR A 27 35.40 -1.00 10.49
C THR A 27 34.34 -2.00 10.90
N ALA A 28 33.93 -2.00 12.17
CA ALA A 28 32.83 -2.81 12.66
C ALA A 28 31.54 -2.35 11.99
N LEU A 29 31.11 -3.11 10.99
CA LEU A 29 29.81 -2.96 10.37
C LEU A 29 28.75 -3.26 11.44
N PRO A 30 27.71 -2.41 11.59
CA PRO A 30 26.58 -2.78 12.43
C PRO A 30 25.99 -4.09 11.90
N GLU A 31 25.77 -5.05 12.80
CA GLU A 31 25.17 -6.33 12.44
C GLU A 31 23.78 -6.06 11.87
N PHE A 32 23.65 -6.32 10.57
CA PHE A 32 22.40 -6.12 9.87
C PHE A 32 21.47 -7.29 10.21
N ASP A 33 20.47 -7.03 11.05
CA ASP A 33 19.48 -8.03 11.45
C ASP A 33 18.53 -8.31 10.27
N LEU A 34 18.90 -9.34 9.49
CA LEU A 34 18.09 -9.84 8.39
C LEU A 34 16.71 -10.34 8.85
N ALA A 35 16.57 -10.75 10.12
CA ALA A 35 15.29 -11.19 10.65
C ALA A 35 14.38 -9.99 10.97
N ALA A 36 14.93 -8.90 11.49
CA ALA A 36 14.19 -7.64 11.66
C ALA A 36 13.77 -7.05 10.30
N LEU A 37 14.67 -7.03 9.31
CA LEU A 37 14.32 -6.59 7.96
C LEU A 37 13.25 -7.50 7.34
N ALA A 38 13.38 -8.82 7.47
CA ALA A 38 12.37 -9.76 6.98
C ALA A 38 11.03 -9.57 7.68
N PHE A 39 11.02 -9.23 8.96
CA PHE A 39 9.80 -8.94 9.71
C PHE A 39 9.12 -7.65 9.23
N GLU A 40 9.88 -6.57 9.04
CA GLU A 40 9.36 -5.28 8.57
C GLU A 40 8.93 -5.32 7.10
N THR A 41 9.63 -6.11 6.28
CA THR A 41 9.33 -6.26 4.84
C THR A 41 8.34 -7.39 4.55
N SER A 42 8.04 -8.25 5.53
CA SER A 42 7.03 -9.30 5.37
C SER A 42 5.64 -8.69 5.34
N VAL A 43 5.06 -8.67 4.15
CA VAL A 43 3.63 -8.38 3.88
C VAL A 43 2.69 -9.30 4.67
N ARG A 44 3.21 -10.40 5.25
CA ARG A 44 2.48 -11.30 6.16
C ARG A 44 2.97 -11.10 7.58
N HIS A 45 2.26 -10.26 8.32
CA HIS A 45 2.46 -10.12 9.76
C HIS A 45 2.09 -11.46 10.44
N PRO A 46 3.00 -12.13 11.16
CA PRO A 46 2.75 -13.47 11.73
C PRO A 46 1.67 -13.49 12.82
N GLN A 47 1.16 -12.33 13.25
CA GLN A 47 0.10 -12.22 14.24
C GLN A 47 -1.31 -12.13 13.66
N LEU A 48 -1.47 -12.00 12.33
CA LEU A 48 -2.77 -12.04 11.70
C LEU A 48 -2.99 -13.41 11.06
N PRO A 49 -4.09 -14.13 11.39
CA PRO A 49 -4.41 -15.35 10.68
C PRO A 49 -4.52 -15.03 9.18
N SER A 50 -3.74 -15.71 8.34
CA SER A 50 -3.86 -15.54 6.90
C SER A 50 -5.21 -16.09 6.48
N ILE A 51 -6.19 -15.21 6.32
CA ILE A 51 -7.53 -15.61 5.89
C ILE A 51 -7.42 -16.04 4.42
N PRO A 52 -7.88 -17.24 4.06
CA PRO A 52 -7.96 -17.67 2.67
C PRO A 52 -8.78 -16.66 1.85
N LEU A 53 -8.26 -16.24 0.70
CA LEU A 53 -8.89 -15.17 -0.10
C LEU A 53 -10.30 -15.54 -0.60
N ASP A 54 -10.59 -16.83 -0.75
CA ASP A 54 -11.90 -17.34 -1.15
C ASP A 54 -12.99 -17.11 -0.10
N VAL A 55 -12.62 -16.99 1.19
CA VAL A 55 -13.55 -16.68 2.29
C VAL A 55 -13.51 -15.20 2.71
N ALA A 56 -12.69 -14.39 2.06
CA ALA A 56 -12.67 -12.95 2.30
C ALA A 56 -13.97 -12.31 1.84
N VAL A 57 -14.40 -11.26 2.55
CA VAL A 57 -15.60 -10.49 2.20
C VAL A 57 -15.15 -9.18 1.54
N PRO A 58 -15.30 -9.04 0.21
CA PRO A 58 -15.02 -7.78 -0.48
C PRO A 58 -16.06 -6.73 -0.09
N ALA A 59 -15.61 -5.51 0.13
CA ALA A 59 -16.47 -4.36 0.42
C ALA A 59 -16.17 -3.19 -0.52
N HIS A 60 -17.21 -2.47 -0.95
CA HIS A 60 -17.07 -1.26 -1.74
C HIS A 60 -16.42 -0.13 -0.94
N THR A 61 -15.48 0.58 -1.55
CA THR A 61 -14.86 1.78 -0.96
C THR A 61 -15.67 3.05 -1.22
N GLY A 62 -16.58 3.01 -2.20
CA GLY A 62 -17.33 4.18 -2.69
C GLY A 62 -16.54 5.04 -3.69
N ALA A 63 -15.34 4.62 -4.08
CA ALA A 63 -14.58 5.28 -5.15
C ALA A 63 -15.30 5.13 -6.50
N ALA A 64 -15.21 6.19 -7.33
CA ALA A 64 -15.81 6.16 -8.65
C ALA A 64 -15.04 5.20 -9.58
N PRO A 65 -15.72 4.29 -10.30
CA PRO A 65 -15.05 3.39 -11.24
C PRO A 65 -14.48 4.20 -12.42
N PRO A 66 -13.28 3.84 -12.91
CA PRO A 66 -12.70 4.48 -14.08
C PRO A 66 -13.49 4.10 -15.35
N SER A 67 -13.48 4.97 -16.36
CA SER A 67 -14.27 4.79 -17.59
C SER A 67 -13.84 3.61 -18.45
N ASP A 68 -12.59 3.16 -18.29
CA ASP A 68 -11.96 2.05 -19.01
C ASP A 68 -11.97 0.75 -18.20
N LEU A 69 -12.76 0.68 -17.11
CA LEU A 69 -12.90 -0.54 -16.34
C LEU A 69 -13.44 -1.68 -17.21
N GLU A 70 -12.74 -2.81 -17.18
CA GLU A 70 -13.15 -4.00 -17.92
C GLU A 70 -14.57 -4.43 -17.54
N LEU A 71 -15.41 -4.73 -18.53
CA LEU A 71 -16.82 -5.09 -18.33
C LEU A 71 -17.02 -6.25 -17.35
N ARG A 72 -16.15 -7.26 -17.38
CA ARG A 72 -16.22 -8.39 -16.43
C ARG A 72 -15.88 -7.96 -15.00
N ALA A 73 -14.89 -7.08 -14.82
CA ALA A 73 -14.57 -6.52 -13.51
C ALA A 73 -15.71 -5.62 -13.00
N ALA A 74 -16.32 -4.82 -13.87
CA ALA A 74 -17.49 -4.02 -13.53
C ALA A 74 -18.70 -4.89 -13.13
N PHE A 75 -18.89 -6.03 -13.81
CA PHE A 75 -19.95 -6.99 -13.48
C PHE A 75 -19.73 -7.63 -12.12
N VAL A 76 -18.51 -8.06 -11.81
CA VAL A 76 -18.14 -8.57 -10.47
C VAL A 76 -18.35 -7.48 -9.42
N LEU A 77 -17.91 -6.24 -9.70
CA LEU A 77 -18.06 -5.10 -8.81
C LEU A 77 -19.52 -4.83 -8.43
N LEU A 78 -20.45 -4.98 -9.37
CA LEU A 78 -21.89 -4.82 -9.13
C LEU A 78 -22.45 -5.84 -8.11
N HIS A 79 -21.87 -7.03 -8.05
CA HIS A 79 -22.32 -8.12 -7.17
C HIS A 79 -21.64 -8.11 -5.79
N ILE A 80 -20.68 -7.21 -5.57
CA ILE A 80 -20.05 -7.04 -4.26
C ILE A 80 -21.00 -6.26 -3.36
N ASP A 81 -21.44 -6.88 -2.27
CA ASP A 81 -22.43 -6.34 -1.32
C ASP A 81 -21.85 -6.06 0.08
N GLY A 82 -20.57 -6.35 0.30
CA GLY A 82 -19.92 -6.23 1.62
C GLY A 82 -20.31 -7.31 2.63
N ARG A 83 -21.03 -8.36 2.20
CA ARG A 83 -21.54 -9.44 3.08
C ARG A 83 -21.21 -10.82 2.57
N SER A 84 -21.26 -11.01 1.25
CA SER A 84 -20.98 -12.24 0.55
C SER A 84 -19.47 -12.45 0.41
N SER A 85 -19.00 -13.69 0.61
CA SER A 85 -17.59 -14.01 0.39
C SER A 85 -17.25 -14.04 -1.11
N VAL A 86 -15.97 -14.03 -1.46
CA VAL A 86 -15.53 -14.18 -2.87
C VAL A 86 -16.09 -15.48 -3.50
N ARG A 87 -16.15 -16.58 -2.73
CA ARG A 87 -16.78 -17.82 -3.19
C ARG A 87 -18.29 -17.65 -3.46
N ASP A 88 -19.01 -16.94 -2.59
CA ASP A 88 -20.44 -16.70 -2.78
C ASP A 88 -20.69 -15.81 -4.01
N VAL A 89 -19.87 -14.77 -4.18
CA VAL A 89 -19.91 -13.91 -5.38
C VAL A 89 -19.71 -14.74 -6.64
N ALA A 90 -18.73 -15.64 -6.66
CA ALA A 90 -18.49 -16.53 -7.80
C ALA A 90 -19.69 -17.41 -8.13
N ALA A 91 -20.38 -17.95 -7.11
CA ALA A 91 -21.60 -18.70 -7.30
C ALA A 91 -22.77 -17.83 -7.81
N MET A 92 -22.89 -16.58 -7.35
CA MET A 92 -23.96 -15.66 -7.78
C MET A 92 -23.81 -15.23 -9.25
N VAL A 93 -22.58 -14.99 -9.69
CA VAL A 93 -22.28 -14.53 -11.05
C VAL A 93 -22.08 -15.68 -12.06
N ASP A 94 -22.16 -16.93 -11.59
CA ASP A 94 -21.93 -18.17 -12.36
C ASP A 94 -20.59 -18.15 -13.11
N LEU A 95 -19.51 -17.77 -12.42
CA LEU A 95 -18.15 -17.75 -12.97
C LEU A 95 -17.18 -18.63 -12.15
N PRO A 96 -16.09 -19.11 -12.77
CA PRO A 96 -15.02 -19.80 -12.07
C PRO A 96 -14.43 -18.94 -10.94
N LEU A 97 -14.15 -19.57 -9.79
CA LEU A 97 -13.63 -18.89 -8.60
C LEU A 97 -12.32 -18.15 -8.87
N ASP A 98 -11.41 -18.76 -9.62
CA ASP A 98 -10.13 -18.19 -10.03
C ASP A 98 -10.30 -16.92 -10.88
N GLU A 99 -11.27 -16.92 -11.80
CA GLU A 99 -11.57 -15.74 -12.59
C GLU A 99 -12.10 -14.61 -11.71
N VAL A 100 -13.04 -14.90 -10.82
CA VAL A 100 -13.59 -13.90 -9.89
C VAL A 100 -12.52 -13.36 -8.95
N LEU A 101 -11.65 -14.22 -8.44
CA LEU A 101 -10.55 -13.84 -7.56
C LEU A 101 -9.57 -12.90 -8.27
N ALA A 102 -9.24 -13.18 -9.54
CA ALA A 102 -8.43 -12.27 -10.36
C ALA A 102 -9.11 -10.89 -10.53
N ARG A 103 -10.43 -10.85 -10.74
CA ARG A 103 -11.17 -9.58 -10.87
C ARG A 103 -11.25 -8.82 -9.57
N VAL A 104 -11.49 -9.51 -8.45
CA VAL A 104 -11.53 -8.88 -7.13
C VAL A 104 -10.16 -8.28 -6.79
N LEU A 105 -9.07 -8.99 -7.06
CA LEU A 105 -7.71 -8.45 -6.87
C LEU A 105 -7.43 -7.24 -7.77
N GLN A 106 -7.89 -7.26 -9.03
CA GLN A 106 -7.81 -6.12 -9.92
C GLN A 106 -8.58 -4.91 -9.36
N LEU A 107 -9.81 -5.11 -8.87
CA LEU A 107 -10.64 -4.07 -8.27
C LEU A 107 -10.00 -3.52 -6.98
N THR A 108 -9.35 -4.37 -6.19
CA THR A 108 -8.58 -3.94 -5.01
C THR A 108 -7.35 -3.13 -5.38
N ALA A 109 -6.62 -3.52 -6.42
CA ALA A 109 -5.49 -2.72 -6.92
C ALA A 109 -5.93 -1.33 -7.42
N LEU A 110 -7.16 -1.20 -7.92
CA LEU A 110 -7.77 0.07 -8.32
C LEU A 110 -8.39 0.85 -7.13
N GLY A 111 -8.39 0.30 -5.92
CA GLY A 111 -8.98 0.94 -4.74
C GLY A 111 -10.51 1.00 -4.77
N LEU A 112 -11.17 0.21 -5.63
CA LEU A 112 -12.64 0.14 -5.71
C LEU A 112 -13.22 -0.81 -4.66
N VAL A 113 -12.42 -1.79 -4.23
CA VAL A 113 -12.82 -2.85 -3.31
C VAL A 113 -11.74 -3.07 -2.25
N GLU A 114 -12.15 -3.16 -0.99
CA GLU A 114 -11.30 -3.59 0.12
C GLU A 114 -11.64 -5.03 0.52
N LEU A 115 -10.62 -5.83 0.82
CA LEU A 115 -10.79 -7.20 1.31
C LEU A 115 -10.70 -7.22 2.84
N GLY A 116 -11.84 -7.42 3.50
CA GLY A 116 -11.94 -7.50 4.95
C GLY A 116 -11.80 -8.93 5.48
N GLY A 117 -11.21 -9.05 6.67
CA GLY A 117 -11.25 -10.26 7.49
C GLY A 117 -12.44 -10.22 8.44
N ALA A 118 -13.50 -10.95 8.10
CA ALA A 118 -14.84 -10.88 8.70
C ALA A 118 -15.53 -9.52 8.50
N ALA A 119 -16.84 -9.56 8.19
CA ALA A 119 -17.67 -8.39 7.92
C ALA A 119 -17.40 -7.28 8.93
N ALA A 120 -16.71 -6.22 8.49
CA ALA A 120 -16.54 -5.03 9.32
C ALA A 120 -17.93 -4.50 9.64
N PRO A 121 -18.22 -4.11 10.90
CA PRO A 121 -19.48 -3.45 11.20
C PRO A 121 -19.59 -2.23 10.30
N ALA A 122 -20.70 -2.17 9.56
CA ALA A 122 -21.00 -1.13 8.59
C ALA A 122 -20.51 0.22 9.12
N ARG A 123 -19.62 0.87 8.35
CA ARG A 123 -19.13 2.22 8.61
C ARG A 123 -20.35 3.08 8.98
N ALA A 124 -20.42 3.51 10.23
CA ALA A 124 -21.59 4.21 10.75
C ALA A 124 -21.94 5.35 9.79
N VAL A 125 -23.13 5.26 9.20
CA VAL A 125 -23.72 6.37 8.45
C VAL A 125 -23.75 7.55 9.41
N PRO A 126 -23.11 8.70 9.09
CA PRO A 126 -23.31 9.88 9.92
C PRO A 126 -24.81 10.15 9.91
N ALA A 127 -25.43 10.15 11.09
CA ALA A 127 -26.85 10.37 11.25
C ALA A 127 -27.24 11.65 10.48
N SER A 128 -27.96 11.48 9.39
CA SER A 128 -28.56 12.59 8.65
C SER A 128 -29.63 13.16 9.57
N GLY A 129 -29.27 14.19 10.35
CA GLY A 129 -30.12 14.66 11.45
C GLY A 129 -29.73 15.97 12.13
N GLU A 130 -28.61 16.63 11.77
CA GLU A 130 -28.36 17.98 12.26
C GLU A 130 -28.94 19.00 11.29
N ARG A 131 -30.24 19.26 11.41
CA ARG A 131 -30.81 20.52 10.94
C ARG A 131 -30.07 21.64 11.68
N ARG A 132 -29.22 22.40 10.98
CA ARG A 132 -28.91 23.76 11.41
C ARG A 132 -30.20 24.54 11.38
N VAL A 133 -30.83 24.69 12.55
CA VAL A 133 -31.76 25.78 12.78
C VAL A 133 -30.90 27.04 12.70
N ALA A 134 -31.09 27.82 11.64
CA ALA A 134 -30.50 29.14 11.54
C ALA A 134 -30.96 29.97 12.75
N PRO A 135 -30.08 30.72 13.43
CA PRO A 135 -30.53 31.68 14.41
C PRO A 135 -31.40 32.72 13.68
N ASP A 136 -32.64 32.79 14.12
CA ASP A 136 -33.62 33.81 13.78
C ASP A 136 -32.94 35.19 13.91
N ALA A 137 -32.94 35.95 12.83
CA ALA A 137 -32.40 37.31 12.85
C ALA A 137 -33.37 38.19 13.65
N PRO A 138 -32.89 39.01 14.61
CA PRO A 138 -33.79 39.89 15.36
C PRO A 138 -34.40 40.93 14.42
N GLU A 139 -35.73 40.88 14.43
CA GLU A 139 -36.69 41.75 13.78
C GLU A 139 -36.41 43.24 14.04
N ASP A 140 -36.52 43.97 12.94
CA ASP A 140 -36.48 45.41 12.71
C ASP A 140 -36.94 46.29 13.89
N ALA A 141 -36.13 47.31 14.20
CA ALA A 141 -36.44 48.32 15.20
C ALA A 141 -37.49 49.32 14.66
N PRO A 142 -38.46 49.79 15.49
CA PRO A 142 -39.42 50.80 15.08
C PRO A 142 -38.77 52.19 14.94
N PRO A 143 -39.21 53.02 13.98
CA PRO A 143 -38.67 54.37 13.80
C PRO A 143 -39.12 55.32 14.92
N ASP A 144 -38.13 56.01 15.50
CA ASP A 144 -38.31 57.14 16.41
C ASP A 144 -39.20 58.22 15.78
N SER A 145 -40.26 58.58 16.51
CA SER A 145 -41.12 59.72 16.19
C SER A 145 -40.52 60.99 16.80
N ARG A 146 -40.20 61.98 15.96
CA ARG A 146 -40.08 63.39 16.32
C ARG A 146 -40.80 64.25 15.30
#